data_AF-A0A381P0Q6-F1
#
_entry.id   AF-A0A381P0Q6-F1
#
_cell.length_a   1.000
_cell.length_b   1.000
_cell.length_c   1.000
_cell.angle_alpha   90.00
_cell.angle_beta   90.00
_cell.angle_gamma   90.00
#
_symmetry.space_group_name_H-M   'P 1'
#
loop_
_entity.id
_entity.type
_entity.pdbx_description
1 polymer ?
#
loop_
_entity_poly.entity_id
_entity_poly.type
_entity_poly.pdbx_seq_one_letter_code
_entity_poly.pdbx_strand_id
1 'polypeptide(L)'
;MQKKLAFLFTIFILIQSSVSAIERRTEQFPTDFGYLALPLPYIIPGAGSGFGLLGGFNNVQFGGTETTLDLFAIAIAGDIGGNILLATDIPVIPKTFLLDFGQGNFDKGSFRSYRNRRMNSDPDDYVISELSDTKFKFARLTLTLFDRMFDIFGFQTKNESTLSAIRDKDGELIYEANQSFEGVSSSYGFQIDWTDDRTDPQKGLKLIYTTSDSPARNSDSPDYFVQNYNLTSYIPVLSYSTVALNWYRSDATVRKQGNTDLDYLIAKETATCFSNCDPETINVLAKNRQATNTYGSGGNLGGTERLRSYVGGRYSGAHVESRGAEFRWNLSDEKTAFDWYFIKDIRTGFQLAFFYEEGTVADKASELWQEKRTSAGVGTRVVTSSGFVYRLDFATGQEGGSTIIIFDYPWGTFGQ
;
A
#
# COMPACT_ATOMS: atom_id res chain seq x y z
N MET A 1 -27.10 26.34 8.83
CA MET A 1 -28.12 25.28 9.00
C MET A 1 -27.94 24.14 7.99
N GLN A 2 -27.86 24.42 6.68
CA GLN A 2 -27.66 23.40 5.62
C GLN A 2 -26.44 22.49 5.80
N LYS A 3 -25.25 23.02 6.17
CA LYS A 3 -24.04 22.18 6.38
C LYS A 3 -24.19 21.18 7.55
N LYS A 4 -24.87 21.57 8.63
CA LYS A 4 -25.14 20.69 9.77
C LYS A 4 -26.16 19.61 9.41
N LEU A 5 -27.18 19.96 8.62
CA LEU A 5 -28.18 19.02 8.14
C LEU A 5 -27.60 18.00 7.16
N ALA A 6 -26.73 18.45 6.24
CA ALA A 6 -26.00 17.57 5.33
C ALA A 6 -25.10 16.59 6.10
N PHE A 7 -24.35 17.08 7.10
CA PHE A 7 -23.51 16.23 7.93
C PHE A 7 -24.30 15.17 8.71
N LEU A 8 -25.42 15.55 9.33
CA LEU A 8 -26.32 14.61 10.01
C LEU A 8 -26.91 13.57 9.04
N PHE A 9 -27.28 14.00 7.83
CA PHE A 9 -27.79 13.11 6.80
C PHE A 9 -26.72 12.12 6.32
N THR A 10 -25.48 12.56 6.12
CA THR A 10 -24.34 11.68 5.81
C THR A 10 -24.12 10.66 6.92
N ILE A 11 -24.14 11.07 8.20
CA ILE A 11 -24.01 10.14 9.33
C ILE A 11 -25.14 9.11 9.31
N PHE A 12 -26.38 9.55 9.09
CA PHE A 12 -27.52 8.64 9.05
C PHE A 12 -27.40 7.62 7.92
N ILE A 13 -26.96 8.03 6.73
CA ILE A 13 -26.68 7.12 5.60
C ILE A 13 -25.60 6.10 5.98
N LEU A 14 -24.50 6.55 6.59
CA LEU A 14 -23.40 5.67 7.00
C LEU A 14 -23.84 4.64 8.06
N ILE A 15 -24.69 5.04 9.00
CA ILE A 15 -25.24 4.13 10.01
C ILE A 15 -26.15 3.09 9.36
N GLN A 16 -27.09 3.53 8.52
CA GLN A 16 -28.02 2.64 7.81
C GLN A 16 -27.28 1.64 6.90
N SER A 17 -26.28 2.11 6.14
CA SER A 17 -25.47 1.24 5.28
C SER A 17 -24.70 0.19 6.08
N SER A 18 -24.19 0.56 7.25
CA SER A 18 -23.44 -0.35 8.13
C SER A 18 -24.33 -1.43 8.75
N VAL A 19 -25.54 -1.10 9.19
CA VAL A 19 -26.49 -2.10 9.73
C VAL A 19 -26.89 -3.10 8.65
N SER A 20 -27.22 -2.60 7.45
CA SER A 20 -27.57 -3.46 6.32
C SER A 20 -26.40 -4.35 5.89
N ALA A 21 -25.15 -3.90 6.02
CA ALA A 21 -23.97 -4.65 5.57
C ALA A 21 -23.90 -6.03 6.23
N ILE A 22 -24.18 -6.12 7.53
CA ILE A 22 -24.12 -7.37 8.30
C ILE A 22 -25.07 -8.43 7.76
N GLU A 23 -26.28 -8.06 7.33
CA GLU A 23 -27.26 -9.02 6.80
C GLU A 23 -26.85 -9.65 5.46
N ARG A 24 -25.96 -9.01 4.71
CA ARG A 24 -25.44 -9.53 3.43
C ARG A 24 -24.01 -10.08 3.56
N ARG A 25 -23.48 -10.21 4.78
CA ARG A 25 -22.08 -10.58 4.98
C ARG A 25 -21.78 -11.96 4.39
N THR A 26 -20.77 -12.05 3.53
CA THR A 26 -20.33 -13.30 2.91
C THR A 26 -19.64 -14.23 3.92
N GLU A 27 -19.51 -15.52 3.59
CA GLU A 27 -18.78 -16.48 4.43
C GLU A 27 -17.31 -16.06 4.58
N GLN A 28 -16.82 -16.02 5.82
CA GLN A 28 -15.50 -15.45 6.15
C GLN A 28 -14.36 -16.48 6.21
N PHE A 29 -14.72 -17.77 6.12
CA PHE A 29 -13.81 -18.91 6.14
C PHE A 29 -14.25 -19.95 5.11
N PRO A 30 -14.30 -19.58 3.81
CA PRO A 30 -14.66 -20.54 2.76
C PRO A 30 -13.67 -21.71 2.77
N THR A 31 -14.12 -22.89 2.33
CA THR A 31 -13.29 -24.11 2.22
C THR A 31 -13.36 -24.75 0.84
N ASP A 32 -14.08 -24.14 -0.09
CA ASP A 32 -14.23 -24.63 -1.46
C ASP A 32 -12.93 -24.45 -2.25
N PHE A 33 -12.35 -25.57 -2.70
CA PHE A 33 -11.09 -25.55 -3.45
C PHE A 33 -11.20 -24.80 -4.79
N GLY A 34 -10.24 -23.91 -5.04
CA GLY A 34 -10.09 -23.16 -6.29
C GLY A 34 -8.66 -23.12 -6.81
N TYR A 35 -8.47 -22.78 -8.09
CA TYR A 35 -7.13 -22.51 -8.63
C TYR A 35 -7.16 -21.50 -9.78
N LEU A 36 -6.06 -20.78 -9.94
CA LEU A 36 -5.87 -19.81 -11.01
C LEU A 36 -4.45 -19.81 -11.55
N ALA A 37 -4.30 -19.60 -12.85
CA ALA A 37 -3.04 -19.25 -13.49
C ALA A 37 -3.31 -18.10 -14.47
N LEU A 38 -2.80 -16.91 -14.15
CA LEU A 38 -3.21 -15.67 -14.77
C LEU A 38 -2.00 -14.83 -15.22
N PRO A 39 -1.99 -14.34 -16.47
CA PRO A 39 -0.98 -13.39 -16.91
C PRO A 39 -1.13 -12.09 -16.10
N LEU A 40 0.00 -11.51 -15.73
CA LEU A 40 0.07 -10.34 -14.86
C LEU A 40 0.95 -9.26 -15.51
N PRO A 41 0.45 -8.52 -16.52
CA PRO A 41 1.11 -7.28 -16.91
C PRO A 41 1.12 -6.33 -15.72
N TYR A 42 2.22 -5.60 -15.52
CA TYR A 42 2.28 -4.60 -14.47
C TYR A 42 2.86 -3.28 -14.99
N ILE A 43 2.36 -2.19 -14.42
CA ILE A 43 2.91 -0.84 -14.57
C ILE A 43 2.81 -0.19 -13.19
N ILE A 44 3.96 0.09 -12.59
CA ILE A 44 4.05 0.68 -11.24
C ILE A 44 4.72 2.06 -11.36
N PRO A 45 4.04 3.16 -10.96
CA PRO A 45 4.56 4.50 -11.10
C PRO A 45 5.92 4.70 -10.42
N GLY A 46 6.93 4.96 -11.25
CA GLY A 46 8.32 5.18 -10.84
C GLY A 46 9.13 3.93 -10.50
N ALA A 47 8.55 2.72 -10.62
CA ALA A 47 9.29 1.46 -10.51
C ALA A 47 9.42 0.71 -11.84
N GLY A 48 8.55 1.03 -12.81
CA GLY A 48 8.65 0.55 -14.19
C GLY A 48 7.51 -0.38 -14.59
N SER A 49 7.73 -1.13 -15.67
CA SER A 49 6.73 -2.01 -16.27
C SER A 49 7.31 -3.36 -16.63
N GLY A 50 6.42 -4.32 -16.82
CA GLY A 50 6.80 -5.66 -17.21
C GLY A 50 5.62 -6.60 -17.28
N PHE A 51 5.96 -7.89 -17.21
CA PHE A 51 5.00 -8.97 -17.33
C PHE A 51 5.31 -10.06 -16.32
N GLY A 52 4.27 -10.71 -15.82
CA GLY A 52 4.40 -11.84 -14.92
C GLY A 52 3.34 -12.89 -15.12
N LEU A 53 3.42 -13.90 -14.29
CA LEU A 53 2.45 -14.98 -14.15
C LEU A 53 2.15 -15.14 -12.67
N LEU A 54 0.86 -15.06 -12.33
CA LEU A 54 0.33 -15.41 -11.02
C LEU A 54 -0.22 -16.83 -11.12
N GLY A 55 0.22 -17.72 -10.23
CA GLY A 55 -0.39 -19.02 -9.98
C GLY A 55 -0.93 -19.04 -8.55
N GLY A 56 -2.10 -19.65 -8.35
CA GLY A 56 -2.73 -19.73 -7.05
C GLY A 56 -3.56 -20.99 -6.87
N PHE A 57 -3.59 -21.50 -5.65
CA PHE A 57 -4.55 -22.48 -5.17
C PHE A 57 -5.24 -21.90 -3.95
N ASN A 58 -6.57 -21.96 -3.94
CA ASN A 58 -7.38 -21.51 -2.84
C ASN A 58 -7.93 -22.70 -2.05
N ASN A 59 -8.03 -22.55 -0.74
CA ASN A 59 -8.65 -23.52 0.17
C ASN A 59 -8.06 -24.94 0.03
N VAL A 60 -6.73 -25.02 0.02
CA VAL A 60 -5.97 -26.26 -0.19
C VAL A 60 -6.24 -27.25 0.94
N GLN A 61 -6.75 -28.42 0.59
CA GLN A 61 -7.03 -29.49 1.56
C GLN A 61 -5.74 -30.21 1.98
N PHE A 62 -5.65 -30.57 3.27
CA PHE A 62 -4.52 -31.34 3.79
C PHE A 62 -5.03 -32.58 4.52
N GLY A 63 -4.62 -33.78 4.06
CA GLY A 63 -5.00 -35.05 4.71
C GLY A 63 -6.51 -35.31 4.78
N GLY A 64 -7.29 -34.79 3.82
CA GLY A 64 -8.76 -34.90 3.81
C GLY A 64 -9.48 -33.90 4.72
N THR A 65 -8.76 -32.94 5.31
CA THR A 65 -9.35 -31.85 6.11
C THR A 65 -9.52 -30.61 5.24
N GLU A 66 -10.72 -30.05 5.26
CA GLU A 66 -11.04 -28.75 4.67
C GLU A 66 -10.31 -27.61 5.39
N THR A 67 -9.73 -26.67 4.64
CA THR A 67 -8.96 -25.57 5.22
C THR A 67 -9.21 -24.26 4.46
N THR A 68 -8.83 -23.16 5.10
CA THR A 68 -8.79 -21.81 4.50
C THR A 68 -7.43 -21.47 3.86
N LEU A 69 -6.53 -22.45 3.74
CA LEU A 69 -5.18 -22.22 3.25
C LEU A 69 -5.20 -21.82 1.78
N ASP A 70 -4.65 -20.65 1.49
CA ASP A 70 -4.37 -20.23 0.12
C ASP A 70 -2.86 -20.22 -0.13
N LEU A 71 -2.46 -20.65 -1.33
CA LEU A 71 -1.07 -20.69 -1.78
C LEU A 71 -0.94 -19.91 -3.09
N PHE A 72 -0.01 -18.96 -3.15
CA PHE A 72 0.24 -18.14 -4.32
C PHE A 72 1.72 -18.14 -4.71
N ALA A 73 1.96 -18.11 -6.01
CA ALA A 73 3.27 -17.90 -6.60
C ALA A 73 3.16 -16.83 -7.68
N ILE A 74 4.02 -15.82 -7.62
CA ILE A 74 4.11 -14.76 -8.61
C ILE A 74 5.52 -14.81 -9.18
N ALA A 75 5.63 -14.83 -10.50
CA ALA A 75 6.90 -14.62 -11.20
C ALA A 75 6.75 -13.40 -12.10
N ILE A 76 7.69 -12.45 -12.04
CA ILE A 76 7.68 -11.23 -12.85
C ILE A 76 9.03 -11.01 -13.56
N ALA A 77 8.96 -10.39 -14.72
CA ALA A 77 10.12 -9.95 -15.51
C ALA A 77 9.84 -8.58 -16.13
N GLY A 78 10.90 -7.83 -16.43
CA GLY A 78 10.82 -6.48 -16.99
C GLY A 78 11.78 -5.52 -16.30
N ASP A 79 11.29 -4.34 -15.93
CA ASP A 79 12.04 -3.38 -15.12
C ASP A 79 12.27 -3.89 -13.69
N ILE A 80 11.32 -4.68 -13.19
CA ILE A 80 11.43 -5.48 -11.97
C ILE A 80 11.40 -6.97 -12.36
N GLY A 81 12.40 -7.71 -11.91
CA GLY A 81 12.54 -9.15 -12.10
C GLY A 81 12.54 -9.86 -10.77
N GLY A 82 11.79 -10.97 -10.66
CA GLY A 82 11.80 -11.78 -9.45
C GLY A 82 10.62 -12.72 -9.28
N ASN A 83 10.52 -13.29 -8.08
CA ASN A 83 9.43 -14.15 -7.67
C ASN A 83 8.94 -13.84 -6.25
N ILE A 84 7.69 -14.19 -5.98
CA ILE A 84 7.06 -14.11 -4.67
C ILE A 84 6.31 -15.43 -4.45
N LEU A 85 6.44 -16.00 -3.26
CA LEU A 85 5.64 -17.12 -2.76
C LEU A 85 4.89 -16.64 -1.52
N LEU A 86 3.59 -16.89 -1.47
CA LEU A 86 2.75 -16.52 -0.34
C LEU A 86 1.89 -17.72 0.07
N ALA A 87 1.72 -17.89 1.37
CA ALA A 87 0.74 -18.77 1.98
C ALA A 87 -0.10 -17.93 2.94
N THR A 88 -1.41 -17.84 2.72
CA THR A 88 -2.30 -16.99 3.50
C THR A 88 -3.44 -17.79 4.11
N ASP A 89 -4.02 -17.22 5.17
CA ASP A 89 -5.14 -17.78 5.93
C ASP A 89 -4.88 -19.25 6.39
N ILE A 90 -3.63 -19.58 6.75
CA ILE A 90 -3.25 -20.88 7.33
C ILE A 90 -3.96 -21.03 8.69
N PRO A 91 -4.86 -22.00 8.89
CA PRO A 91 -5.58 -22.14 10.15
C PRO A 91 -4.70 -22.82 11.22
N VAL A 92 -4.03 -22.03 12.06
CA VAL A 92 -3.29 -22.53 13.24
C VAL A 92 -4.27 -23.06 14.29
N ILE A 93 -5.34 -22.30 14.54
CA ILE A 93 -6.54 -22.75 15.23
C ILE A 93 -7.72 -22.37 14.34
N PRO A 94 -8.53 -23.33 13.86
CA PRO A 94 -9.62 -23.05 12.92
C PRO A 94 -10.48 -21.86 13.36
N LYS A 95 -10.69 -20.93 12.44
CA LYS A 95 -11.52 -19.71 12.61
C LYS A 95 -11.11 -18.76 13.75
N THR A 96 -9.95 -18.99 14.36
CA THR A 96 -9.50 -18.22 15.55
C THR A 96 -8.11 -17.64 15.35
N PHE A 97 -7.13 -18.46 14.94
CA PHE A 97 -5.77 -18.01 14.66
C PHE A 97 -5.39 -18.35 13.24
N LEU A 98 -5.10 -17.33 12.46
CA LEU A 98 -4.64 -17.43 11.08
C LEU A 98 -3.19 -16.96 10.97
N LEU A 99 -2.38 -17.73 10.25
CA LEU A 99 -1.01 -17.38 9.91
C LEU A 99 -0.92 -17.07 8.41
N ASP A 100 -0.27 -15.95 8.10
CA ASP A 100 0.19 -15.63 6.75
C ASP A 100 1.71 -15.66 6.75
N PHE A 101 2.30 -16.24 5.71
CA PHE A 101 3.73 -16.25 5.50
C PHE A 101 4.04 -16.01 4.03
N GLY A 102 5.08 -15.25 3.75
CA GLY A 102 5.52 -15.10 2.38
C GLY A 102 7.00 -14.78 2.29
N GLN A 103 7.54 -15.00 1.10
CA GLN A 103 8.89 -14.63 0.75
C GLN A 103 8.95 -14.21 -0.71
N GLY A 104 9.90 -13.37 -1.05
CA GLY A 104 10.20 -13.08 -2.45
C GLY A 104 11.67 -12.76 -2.66
N ASN A 105 12.09 -12.93 -3.90
CA ASN A 105 13.44 -12.66 -4.36
C ASN A 105 13.35 -11.88 -5.67
N PHE A 106 14.00 -10.71 -5.72
CA PHE A 106 14.12 -9.89 -6.92
C PHE A 106 15.58 -9.72 -7.28
N ASP A 107 15.93 -10.11 -8.50
CA ASP A 107 17.25 -9.96 -9.08
C ASP A 107 17.47 -8.55 -9.62
N LYS A 108 16.39 -7.83 -9.93
CA LYS A 108 16.42 -6.47 -10.48
C LYS A 108 15.22 -5.65 -10.01
N GLY A 109 15.46 -4.39 -9.66
CA GLY A 109 14.43 -3.38 -9.50
C GLY A 109 15.03 -1.98 -9.57
N SER A 110 14.22 -1.00 -9.97
CA SER A 110 14.62 0.42 -9.95
C SER A 110 13.50 1.25 -9.36
N PHE A 111 13.83 2.33 -8.66
CA PHE A 111 12.84 3.29 -8.18
C PHE A 111 13.38 4.71 -8.18
N ARG A 112 12.48 5.68 -8.31
CA ARG A 112 12.84 7.10 -8.20
C ARG A 112 12.94 7.51 -6.74
N SER A 113 14.08 8.09 -6.38
CA SER A 113 14.38 8.65 -5.07
C SER A 113 14.42 10.18 -5.16
N TYR A 114 13.39 10.84 -4.65
CA TYR A 114 13.28 12.30 -4.67
C TYR A 114 14.17 12.91 -3.60
N ARG A 115 14.93 13.95 -3.95
CA ARG A 115 15.83 14.61 -3.00
C ARG A 115 15.07 15.42 -1.97
N ASN A 116 13.94 16.02 -2.33
CA ASN A 116 13.10 16.77 -1.40
C ASN A 116 11.72 16.09 -1.24
N ARG A 117 11.40 15.70 0.00
CA ARG A 117 10.20 14.91 0.34
C ARG A 117 8.90 15.71 0.49
N ARG A 118 8.96 17.05 0.46
CA ARG A 118 7.80 17.93 0.75
C ARG A 118 6.85 18.06 -0.44
N MET A 119 5.63 18.53 -0.16
CA MET A 119 4.57 18.65 -1.16
C MET A 119 4.94 19.59 -2.33
N ASN A 120 5.69 20.65 -2.07
CA ASN A 120 6.09 21.68 -3.05
C ASN A 120 7.43 21.41 -3.75
N SER A 121 8.02 20.22 -3.61
CA SER A 121 9.30 19.92 -4.27
C SER A 121 9.17 19.73 -5.77
N ASP A 122 10.29 19.94 -6.47
CA ASP A 122 10.41 19.78 -7.91
C ASP A 122 10.19 18.30 -8.32
N PRO A 123 9.26 17.98 -9.24
CA PRO A 123 9.06 16.63 -9.74
C PRO A 123 10.24 16.06 -10.54
N ASP A 124 11.13 16.90 -11.07
CA ASP A 124 12.29 16.45 -11.85
C ASP A 124 13.55 16.29 -10.98
N ASP A 125 13.48 16.65 -9.69
CA ASP A 125 14.59 16.52 -8.73
C ASP A 125 14.60 15.15 -8.05
N TYR A 126 14.97 14.14 -8.83
CA TYR A 126 15.16 12.77 -8.36
C TYR A 126 16.39 12.10 -8.98
N VAL A 127 16.84 11.03 -8.33
CA VAL A 127 17.76 10.05 -8.88
C VAL A 127 17.06 8.70 -9.01
N ILE A 128 17.56 7.83 -9.89
CA ILE A 128 17.07 6.46 -10.00
C ILE A 128 17.99 5.58 -9.17
N SER A 129 17.42 4.88 -8.20
CA SER A 129 18.13 3.90 -7.38
C SER A 129 17.85 2.50 -7.92
N GLU A 130 18.89 1.78 -8.34
CA GLU A 130 18.80 0.40 -8.80
C GLU A 130 19.15 -0.55 -7.65
N LEU A 131 18.28 -1.53 -7.41
CA LEU A 131 18.52 -2.62 -6.48
C LEU A 131 18.74 -3.94 -7.22
N SER A 132 19.65 -4.73 -6.67
CA SER A 132 19.81 -6.15 -6.98
C SER A 132 19.66 -6.98 -5.71
N ASP A 133 19.52 -8.31 -5.89
CA ASP A 133 19.54 -9.31 -4.82
C ASP A 133 18.60 -8.99 -3.65
N THR A 134 17.43 -8.44 -3.96
CA THR A 134 16.44 -8.05 -2.97
C THR A 134 15.65 -9.26 -2.51
N LYS A 135 15.72 -9.58 -1.22
CA LYS A 135 14.98 -10.67 -0.61
C LYS A 135 14.10 -10.11 0.48
N PHE A 136 12.85 -10.54 0.52
CA PHE A 136 11.98 -10.25 1.64
C PHE A 136 11.34 -11.51 2.16
N LYS A 137 11.06 -11.52 3.46
CA LYS A 137 10.24 -12.51 4.14
C LYS A 137 9.28 -11.77 5.06
N PHE A 138 8.07 -12.28 5.18
CA PHE A 138 7.13 -11.76 6.14
C PHE A 138 6.33 -12.87 6.81
N ALA A 139 5.85 -12.57 8.01
CA ALA A 139 4.87 -13.39 8.70
C ALA A 139 3.82 -12.48 9.37
N ARG A 140 2.55 -12.87 9.29
CA ARG A 140 1.44 -12.24 10.02
C ARG A 140 0.73 -13.28 10.86
N LEU A 141 0.59 -13.04 12.15
CA LEU A 141 -0.32 -13.83 12.99
C LEU A 141 -1.54 -12.98 13.32
N THR A 142 -2.72 -13.53 13.05
CA THR A 142 -4.00 -12.85 13.24
C THR A 142 -4.89 -13.64 14.18
N LEU A 143 -5.34 -13.01 15.26
CA LEU A 143 -6.47 -13.44 16.07
C LEU A 143 -7.76 -12.90 15.42
N THR A 144 -8.66 -13.77 15.04
CA THR A 144 -9.95 -13.43 14.44
C THR A 144 -11.07 -13.56 15.44
N LEU A 145 -11.90 -12.53 15.58
CA LEU A 145 -13.03 -12.48 16.51
C LEU A 145 -14.30 -12.09 15.76
N PHE A 146 -15.44 -12.61 16.23
CA PHE A 146 -16.77 -12.32 15.67
C PHE A 146 -16.82 -12.51 14.15
N ASP A 147 -16.44 -13.70 13.66
CA ASP A 147 -16.38 -14.00 12.23
C ASP A 147 -15.60 -12.94 11.41
N ARG A 148 -14.36 -12.67 11.85
CA ARG A 148 -13.44 -11.68 11.26
C ARG A 148 -14.00 -10.25 11.20
N MET A 149 -15.01 -9.90 11.99
CA MET A 149 -15.46 -8.51 12.14
C MET A 149 -14.49 -7.71 13.01
N PHE A 150 -13.72 -8.38 13.85
CA PHE A 150 -12.62 -7.78 14.58
C PHE A 150 -11.40 -8.69 14.57
N ASP A 151 -10.31 -8.20 13.98
CA ASP A 151 -9.04 -8.91 13.92
C ASP A 151 -7.98 -8.14 14.71
N ILE A 152 -7.15 -8.86 15.45
CA ILE A 152 -5.93 -8.33 16.08
C ILE A 152 -4.75 -9.06 15.45
N PHE A 153 -3.72 -8.32 15.02
CA PHE A 153 -2.61 -8.93 14.30
C PHE A 153 -1.26 -8.36 14.69
N GLY A 154 -0.23 -9.19 14.52
CA GLY A 154 1.17 -8.79 14.51
C GLY A 154 1.79 -9.19 13.18
N PHE A 155 2.56 -8.29 12.58
CA PHE A 155 3.22 -8.46 11.31
C PHE A 155 4.71 -8.22 11.47
N GLN A 156 5.52 -9.13 10.93
CA GLN A 156 6.97 -9.00 10.92
C GLN A 156 7.49 -9.15 9.51
N THR A 157 8.46 -8.32 9.14
CA THR A 157 9.15 -8.39 7.86
C THR A 157 10.64 -8.37 8.07
N LYS A 158 11.34 -9.17 7.27
CA LYS A 158 12.77 -9.10 7.08
C LYS A 158 13.05 -8.78 5.62
N ASN A 159 13.76 -7.71 5.36
CA ASN A 159 14.17 -7.26 4.04
C ASN A 159 15.69 -7.21 3.96
N GLU A 160 16.24 -7.77 2.90
CA GLU A 160 17.64 -7.70 2.52
C GLU A 160 17.69 -7.16 1.09
N SER A 161 18.55 -6.20 0.78
CA SER A 161 18.67 -5.65 -0.58
C SER A 161 20.05 -5.08 -0.81
N THR A 162 20.49 -5.07 -2.07
CA THR A 162 21.77 -4.46 -2.46
C THR A 162 21.51 -3.29 -3.38
N LEU A 163 22.01 -2.11 -3.03
CA LEU A 163 22.08 -0.99 -3.96
C LEU A 163 23.18 -1.28 -4.97
N SER A 164 22.80 -1.42 -6.25
CA SER A 164 23.70 -1.77 -7.35
C SER A 164 24.14 -0.57 -8.18
N ALA A 165 23.27 0.44 -8.33
CA ALA A 165 23.63 1.69 -9.00
C ALA A 165 22.74 2.85 -8.60
N ILE A 166 23.26 4.06 -8.82
CA ILE A 166 22.51 5.32 -8.82
C ILE A 166 22.68 5.93 -10.21
N ARG A 167 21.56 6.28 -10.83
CA ARG A 167 21.49 6.95 -12.13
C ARG A 167 20.80 8.29 -12.02
N ASP A 168 21.06 9.16 -12.98
CA ASP A 168 20.33 10.42 -13.08
C ASP A 168 18.92 10.19 -13.63
N LYS A 169 18.16 11.27 -13.79
CA LYS A 169 16.79 11.24 -14.31
C LYS A 169 16.69 10.74 -15.76
N ASP A 170 17.79 10.84 -16.52
CA ASP A 170 17.88 10.46 -17.93
C ASP A 170 18.39 9.01 -18.11
N GLY A 171 18.81 8.36 -17.01
CA GLY A 171 19.26 6.97 -16.96
C GLY A 171 20.78 6.80 -17.07
N GLU A 172 21.52 7.91 -17.11
CA GLU A 172 22.98 7.87 -17.17
C GLU A 172 23.55 7.47 -15.80
N LEU A 173 24.59 6.65 -15.83
CA LEU A 173 25.22 6.14 -14.61
C LEU A 173 25.90 7.29 -13.87
N ILE A 174 25.47 7.53 -12.63
CA ILE A 174 26.14 8.46 -11.73
C ILE A 174 27.17 7.70 -10.88
N TYR A 175 26.75 6.58 -10.28
CA TYR A 175 27.55 5.83 -9.33
C TYR A 175 27.19 4.34 -9.36
N GLU A 176 28.19 3.48 -9.47
CA GLU A 176 28.02 2.04 -9.29
C GLU A 176 28.24 1.69 -7.82
N ALA A 177 27.29 0.94 -7.25
CA ALA A 177 27.25 0.61 -5.83
C ALA A 177 27.30 -0.90 -5.63
N ASN A 178 27.78 -1.31 -4.47
CA ASN A 178 27.65 -2.69 -3.99
C ASN A 178 27.43 -2.66 -2.48
N GLN A 179 26.35 -1.99 -2.08
CA GLN A 179 26.03 -1.77 -0.68
C GLN A 179 24.77 -2.54 -0.31
N SER A 180 24.96 -3.63 0.43
CA SER A 180 23.85 -4.40 0.99
C SER A 180 23.35 -3.79 2.29
N PHE A 181 22.04 -3.82 2.46
CA PHE A 181 21.37 -3.41 3.68
C PHE A 181 20.32 -4.44 4.09
N GLU A 182 20.16 -4.59 5.39
CA GLU A 182 19.17 -5.46 6.01
C GLU A 182 18.30 -4.62 6.94
N GLY A 183 17.00 -4.91 6.93
CA GLY A 183 16.02 -4.29 7.81
C GLY A 183 15.05 -5.33 8.35
N VAL A 184 14.84 -5.30 9.65
CA VAL A 184 13.73 -5.99 10.31
C VAL A 184 12.76 -4.95 10.79
N SER A 185 11.48 -5.14 10.52
CA SER A 185 10.41 -4.30 11.05
C SER A 185 9.27 -5.16 11.58
N SER A 186 8.62 -4.63 12.61
CA SER A 186 7.45 -5.23 13.23
C SER A 186 6.37 -4.18 13.35
N SER A 187 5.13 -4.54 13.01
CA SER A 187 3.94 -3.76 13.28
C SER A 187 2.90 -4.59 14.01
N TYR A 188 2.08 -3.91 14.81
CA TYR A 188 0.95 -4.50 15.50
C TYR A 188 -0.27 -3.67 15.22
N GLY A 189 -1.42 -4.31 15.12
CA GLY A 189 -2.61 -3.60 14.71
C GLY A 189 -3.89 -4.35 14.99
N PHE A 190 -4.99 -3.68 14.64
CA PHE A 190 -6.29 -4.29 14.61
C PHE A 190 -7.07 -3.81 13.39
N GLN A 191 -8.02 -4.62 12.96
CA GLN A 191 -8.98 -4.30 11.92
C GLN A 191 -10.39 -4.49 12.47
N ILE A 192 -11.23 -3.47 12.31
CA ILE A 192 -12.68 -3.58 12.46
C ILE A 192 -13.26 -3.63 11.05
N ASP A 193 -13.93 -4.71 10.73
CA ASP A 193 -14.50 -4.99 9.42
C ASP A 193 -16.01 -5.22 9.55
N TRP A 194 -16.77 -4.17 9.25
CA TRP A 194 -18.22 -4.17 9.19
C TRP A 194 -18.73 -4.04 7.76
N THR A 195 -18.02 -4.64 6.80
CA THR A 195 -18.46 -4.68 5.40
C THR A 195 -19.30 -5.93 5.10
N ASP A 196 -20.04 -5.90 3.99
CA ASP A 196 -20.80 -7.07 3.52
C ASP A 196 -19.91 -8.09 2.79
N ASP A 197 -18.79 -7.67 2.25
CA ASP A 197 -17.76 -8.57 1.73
C ASP A 197 -16.39 -8.05 2.16
N ARG A 198 -15.46 -8.94 2.47
CA ARG A 198 -14.12 -8.54 2.95
C ARG A 198 -13.21 -8.08 1.81
N THR A 199 -13.40 -8.66 0.62
CA THR A 199 -12.55 -8.49 -0.56
C THR A 199 -13.13 -7.45 -1.53
N ASP A 200 -14.44 -7.52 -1.83
CA ASP A 200 -15.15 -6.54 -2.66
C ASP A 200 -16.35 -5.89 -1.92
N PRO A 201 -16.10 -5.09 -0.86
CA PRO A 201 -17.16 -4.42 -0.12
C PRO A 201 -18.06 -3.55 -1.01
N GLN A 202 -19.38 -3.77 -0.93
CA GLN A 202 -20.36 -2.87 -1.54
C GLN A 202 -20.96 -1.89 -0.53
N LYS A 203 -20.98 -2.28 0.75
CA LYS A 203 -21.52 -1.49 1.84
C LYS A 203 -20.81 -1.78 3.16
N GLY A 204 -20.84 -0.78 4.05
CA GLY A 204 -20.33 -0.89 5.41
C GLY A 204 -19.06 -0.11 5.64
N LEU A 205 -18.31 -0.48 6.68
CA LEU A 205 -17.17 0.28 7.18
C LEU A 205 -15.99 -0.64 7.49
N LYS A 206 -14.79 -0.21 7.13
CA LYS A 206 -13.54 -0.87 7.48
C LYS A 206 -12.60 0.14 8.13
N LEU A 207 -12.15 -0.14 9.35
CA LEU A 207 -11.12 0.63 10.06
C LEU A 207 -9.93 -0.27 10.32
N ILE A 208 -8.74 0.23 10.00
CA ILE A 208 -7.48 -0.45 10.30
C ILE A 208 -6.59 0.52 11.04
N TYR A 209 -6.01 0.03 12.13
CA TYR A 209 -5.02 0.73 12.90
C TYR A 209 -3.75 -0.13 12.95
N THR A 210 -2.60 0.48 12.67
CA THR A 210 -1.29 -0.15 12.89
C THR A 210 -0.35 0.78 13.65
N THR A 211 0.52 0.18 14.44
CA THR A 211 1.64 0.86 15.09
C THR A 211 2.92 0.10 14.79
N SER A 212 3.97 0.82 14.42
CA SER A 212 5.28 0.25 14.13
C SER A 212 6.37 1.04 14.84
N ASP A 213 7.37 0.32 15.36
CA ASP A 213 8.47 0.93 16.07
C ASP A 213 9.65 1.27 15.15
N SER A 214 10.30 2.40 15.38
CA SER A 214 11.49 2.85 14.65
C SER A 214 12.59 3.27 15.62
N PRO A 215 13.27 2.29 16.26
CA PRO A 215 14.32 2.56 17.23
C PRO A 215 15.53 3.24 16.56
N ALA A 216 16.27 4.02 17.36
CA ALA A 216 17.48 4.69 16.89
C ALA A 216 18.53 3.68 16.42
N ARG A 217 18.99 3.81 15.17
CA ARG A 217 20.03 2.96 14.57
C ARG A 217 21.45 3.30 15.04
N ASN A 218 21.66 4.55 15.44
CA ASN A 218 22.93 5.08 15.94
C ASN A 218 22.68 6.37 16.73
N SER A 219 23.73 6.98 17.27
CA SER A 219 23.65 8.24 18.04
C SER A 219 23.03 9.41 17.28
N ASP A 220 23.09 9.40 15.95
CA ASP A 220 22.60 10.48 15.10
C ASP A 220 21.18 10.24 14.57
N SER A 221 20.56 9.12 14.91
CA SER A 221 19.23 8.74 14.44
C SER A 221 18.19 8.98 15.53
N PRO A 222 16.97 9.41 15.16
CA PRO A 222 15.89 9.56 16.11
C PRO A 222 15.38 8.20 16.54
N ASP A 223 14.75 8.19 17.69
CA ASP A 223 13.94 7.09 18.19
C ASP A 223 12.47 7.54 18.18
N TYR A 224 11.63 6.84 17.43
CA TYR A 224 10.22 7.20 17.24
C TYR A 224 9.36 5.98 16.94
N PHE A 225 8.04 6.15 16.99
CA PHE A 225 7.07 5.17 16.49
C PHE A 225 6.12 5.84 15.52
N VAL A 226 5.47 5.04 14.68
CA VAL A 226 4.51 5.50 13.67
C VAL A 226 3.16 4.85 13.92
N GLN A 227 2.10 5.65 13.88
CA GLN A 227 0.72 5.18 13.95
C GLN A 227 0.03 5.45 12.62
N ASN A 228 -0.65 4.45 12.09
CA ASN A 228 -1.45 4.54 10.87
C ASN A 228 -2.91 4.29 11.19
N TYR A 229 -3.79 5.11 10.61
CA TYR A 229 -5.23 4.94 10.63
C TYR A 229 -5.71 4.91 9.19
N ASN A 230 -6.46 3.88 8.81
CA ASN A 230 -7.07 3.74 7.49
C ASN A 230 -8.55 3.43 7.65
N LEU A 231 -9.41 4.39 7.33
CA LEU A 231 -10.86 4.27 7.41
C LEU A 231 -11.45 4.29 6.01
N THR A 232 -12.17 3.23 5.64
CA THR A 232 -12.92 3.17 4.38
C THR A 232 -14.39 2.93 4.65
N SER A 233 -15.24 3.76 4.05
CA SER A 233 -16.70 3.63 4.08
C SER A 233 -17.21 3.26 2.68
N TYR A 234 -18.12 2.31 2.61
CA TYR A 234 -18.75 1.85 1.38
C TYR A 234 -20.24 2.15 1.44
N ILE A 235 -20.70 2.94 0.47
CA ILE A 235 -22.09 3.39 0.38
C ILE A 235 -22.68 2.80 -0.89
N PRO A 236 -23.69 1.92 -0.80
CA PRO A 236 -24.32 1.34 -1.97
C PRO A 236 -25.11 2.42 -2.70
N VAL A 237 -24.97 2.46 -4.02
CA VAL A 237 -25.68 3.39 -4.91
C VAL A 237 -26.13 2.64 -6.17
N LEU A 238 -27.20 3.11 -6.81
CA LEU A 238 -27.82 2.37 -7.92
C LEU A 238 -28.21 0.94 -7.46
N SER A 239 -28.30 -0.03 -8.37
CA SER A 239 -28.73 -1.39 -8.03
C SER A 239 -27.66 -2.20 -7.30
N TYR A 240 -26.40 -2.11 -7.77
CA TYR A 240 -25.29 -2.91 -7.25
C TYR A 240 -23.95 -2.17 -7.34
N SER A 241 -23.96 -0.84 -7.51
CA SER A 241 -22.75 0.01 -7.55
C SER A 241 -22.42 0.58 -6.17
N THR A 242 -21.22 1.13 -6.00
CA THR A 242 -20.74 1.58 -4.68
C THR A 242 -19.95 2.87 -4.79
N VAL A 243 -20.13 3.77 -3.82
CA VAL A 243 -19.19 4.86 -3.56
C VAL A 243 -18.33 4.46 -2.36
N ALA A 244 -17.03 4.33 -2.58
CA ALA A 244 -16.03 4.12 -1.54
C ALA A 244 -15.40 5.46 -1.16
N LEU A 245 -15.38 5.76 0.14
CA LEU A 245 -14.73 6.94 0.71
C LEU A 245 -13.60 6.50 1.63
N ASN A 246 -12.41 7.02 1.43
CA ASN A 246 -11.24 6.70 2.24
C ASN A 246 -10.70 7.92 2.97
N TRP A 247 -10.28 7.70 4.22
CA TRP A 247 -9.45 8.61 5.00
C TRP A 247 -8.28 7.82 5.55
N TYR A 248 -7.07 8.32 5.30
CA TYR A 248 -5.84 7.76 5.82
C TYR A 248 -5.02 8.83 6.53
N ARG A 249 -4.45 8.46 7.67
CA ARG A 249 -3.56 9.30 8.45
C ARG A 249 -2.38 8.49 8.97
N SER A 250 -1.19 9.03 8.84
CA SER A 250 0.04 8.48 9.42
C SER A 250 0.75 9.56 10.23
N ASP A 251 1.06 9.26 11.48
CA ASP A 251 1.75 10.18 12.39
C ASP A 251 2.98 9.51 13.01
N ALA A 252 4.13 10.15 12.89
CA ALA A 252 5.32 9.83 13.65
C ALA A 252 5.33 10.59 14.98
N THR A 253 5.70 9.89 16.05
CA THR A 253 5.90 10.49 17.38
C THR A 253 7.31 10.19 17.87
N VAL A 254 8.11 11.24 18.01
CA VAL A 254 9.52 11.14 18.44
C VAL A 254 9.60 10.96 19.96
N ARG A 255 10.24 9.88 20.38
CA ARG A 255 10.61 9.60 21.78
C ARG A 255 11.91 10.29 22.15
N LYS A 256 12.88 10.25 21.23
CA LYS A 256 14.18 10.92 21.38
C LYS A 256 14.64 11.43 20.02
N GLN A 257 15.01 12.70 19.97
CA GLN A 257 15.56 13.29 18.76
C GLN A 257 16.94 12.71 18.43
N GLY A 258 17.23 12.64 17.14
CA GLY A 258 18.59 12.40 16.64
C GLY A 258 19.43 13.66 16.70
N ASN A 259 20.55 13.69 15.98
CA ASN A 259 21.36 14.89 15.87
C ASN A 259 20.66 15.92 14.96
N THR A 260 20.33 17.10 15.47
CA THR A 260 19.63 18.16 14.72
C THR A 260 20.53 19.34 14.34
N ASP A 261 21.83 19.26 14.62
CA ASP A 261 22.82 20.28 14.22
C ASP A 261 23.01 20.25 12.70
N LEU A 262 22.56 21.31 12.02
CA LEU A 262 22.58 21.38 10.56
C LEU A 262 24.02 21.44 10.01
N ASP A 263 24.94 22.13 10.67
CA ASP A 263 26.32 22.25 10.19
C ASP A 263 27.02 20.89 10.28
N TYR A 264 26.79 20.16 11.38
CA TYR A 264 27.23 18.78 11.50
C TYR A 264 26.64 17.87 10.41
N LEU A 265 25.33 17.99 10.17
CA LEU A 265 24.65 17.18 9.16
C LEU A 265 25.15 17.51 7.74
N ILE A 266 25.36 18.78 7.41
CA ILE A 266 25.96 19.19 6.14
C ILE A 266 27.36 18.59 5.98
N ALA A 267 28.21 18.68 7.01
CA ALA A 267 29.55 18.11 6.98
C ALA A 267 29.50 16.59 6.79
N LYS A 268 28.56 15.92 7.46
CA LYS A 268 28.34 14.47 7.34
C LYS A 268 27.87 14.07 5.95
N GLU A 269 26.84 14.72 5.42
CA GLU A 269 26.33 14.45 4.06
C GLU A 269 27.41 14.72 3.02
N THR A 270 28.20 15.80 3.17
CA THR A 270 29.35 16.09 2.29
C THR A 270 30.38 14.97 2.32
N ALA A 271 30.72 14.46 3.50
CA ALA A 271 31.72 13.41 3.67
C ALA A 271 31.25 12.04 3.13
N THR A 272 29.94 11.78 3.14
CA THR A 272 29.34 10.54 2.64
C THR A 272 28.78 10.65 1.23
N CYS A 273 28.90 11.81 0.59
CA CYS A 273 28.34 12.01 -0.73
C CYS A 273 29.18 11.33 -1.80
N PHE A 274 28.56 10.39 -2.51
CA PHE A 274 29.22 9.63 -3.58
C PHE A 274 29.03 10.28 -4.96
N SER A 275 28.04 11.17 -5.11
CA SER A 275 27.76 11.84 -6.37
C SER A 275 26.78 13.00 -6.27
N ASN A 276 26.83 13.93 -7.23
CA ASN A 276 26.01 15.16 -7.24
C ASN A 276 26.08 15.89 -5.89
N CYS A 277 27.31 16.11 -5.43
CA CYS A 277 27.64 16.71 -4.13
C CYS A 277 27.70 18.23 -4.19
N ASP A 278 26.90 18.85 -5.04
CA ASP A 278 26.83 20.30 -5.08
C ASP A 278 26.24 20.82 -3.74
N PRO A 279 26.61 22.04 -3.32
CA PRO A 279 26.19 22.56 -2.02
C PRO A 279 24.67 22.63 -1.82
N GLU A 280 23.89 22.79 -2.89
CA GLU A 280 22.44 22.86 -2.81
C GLU A 280 21.84 21.48 -2.51
N THR A 281 22.26 20.45 -3.25
CA THR A 281 21.87 19.05 -3.00
C THR A 281 22.21 18.62 -1.56
N ILE A 282 23.44 18.87 -1.12
CA ILE A 282 23.89 18.53 0.25
C ILE A 282 23.00 19.21 1.30
N ASN A 283 22.67 20.48 1.10
CA ASN A 283 21.81 21.23 2.03
C ASN A 283 20.39 20.65 2.08
N VAL A 284 19.83 20.23 0.95
CA VAL A 284 18.50 19.59 0.90
C VAL A 284 18.52 18.25 1.67
N LEU A 285 19.52 17.41 1.42
CA LEU A 285 19.66 16.12 2.12
C LEU A 285 19.84 16.31 3.63
N ALA A 286 20.72 17.24 4.04
CA ALA A 286 20.96 17.57 5.44
C ALA A 286 19.69 18.12 6.13
N LYS A 287 18.90 18.97 5.46
CA LYS A 287 17.61 19.46 5.99
C LYS A 287 16.57 18.36 6.11
N ASN A 288 16.49 17.44 5.16
CA ASN A 288 15.62 16.27 5.29
C ASN A 288 16.04 15.42 6.50
N ARG A 289 17.34 15.19 6.66
CA ARG A 289 17.87 14.45 7.79
C ARG A 289 17.58 15.15 9.12
N GLN A 290 17.78 16.46 9.19
CA GLN A 290 17.44 17.28 10.35
C GLN A 290 15.96 17.16 10.70
N ALA A 291 15.08 17.27 9.70
CA ALA A 291 13.64 17.18 9.90
C ALA A 291 13.21 15.79 10.39
N THR A 292 13.72 14.71 9.78
CA THR A 292 13.51 13.34 10.28
C THR A 292 14.06 13.16 11.69
N ASN A 293 15.26 13.67 11.99
CA ASN A 293 15.87 13.60 13.32
C ASN A 293 15.06 14.38 14.37
N THR A 294 14.30 15.40 13.96
CA THR A 294 13.50 16.27 14.84
C THR A 294 12.09 15.72 15.05
N TYR A 295 11.45 15.24 13.99
CA TYR A 295 10.01 14.95 13.92
C TYR A 295 9.68 13.49 13.57
N GLY A 296 10.67 12.67 13.21
CA GLY A 296 10.46 11.34 12.68
C GLY A 296 9.94 11.37 11.23
N SER A 297 9.56 10.20 10.72
CA SER A 297 8.90 10.06 9.42
C SER A 297 7.73 9.10 9.56
N GLY A 298 6.54 9.52 9.17
CA GLY A 298 5.38 8.66 9.03
C GLY A 298 5.43 7.91 7.69
N GLY A 299 4.25 7.59 7.18
CA GLY A 299 4.03 7.01 5.85
C GLY A 299 4.42 7.95 4.70
N ASN A 300 4.01 7.57 3.50
CA ASN A 300 4.27 8.33 2.28
C ASN A 300 3.02 8.43 1.40
N LEU A 301 3.08 9.28 0.38
CA LEU A 301 2.05 9.44 -0.64
C LEU A 301 2.61 9.21 -2.04
N GLY A 302 1.72 8.84 -2.96
CA GLY A 302 2.03 8.46 -4.33
C GLY A 302 2.11 6.94 -4.50
N GLY A 303 2.07 6.49 -5.75
CA GLY A 303 2.10 5.07 -6.11
C GLY A 303 0.72 4.49 -6.35
N THR A 304 0.55 3.22 -6.02
CA THR A 304 -0.64 2.46 -6.42
C THR A 304 -1.83 2.72 -5.51
N GLU A 305 -1.59 3.06 -4.24
CA GLU A 305 -2.64 3.09 -3.23
C GLU A 305 -3.29 4.45 -3.04
N ARG A 306 -2.53 5.54 -3.15
CA ARG A 306 -2.94 6.89 -2.75
C ARG A 306 -2.21 7.91 -3.62
N LEU A 307 -2.92 8.94 -4.08
CA LEU A 307 -2.38 9.91 -5.04
C LEU A 307 -1.84 9.19 -6.28
N ARG A 308 -2.71 8.42 -6.94
CA ARG A 308 -2.37 7.49 -8.02
C ARG A 308 -1.69 8.10 -9.26
N SER A 309 -1.80 9.41 -9.46
CA SER A 309 -1.07 10.12 -10.52
C SER A 309 0.41 10.38 -10.20
N TYR A 310 0.87 10.07 -8.98
CA TYR A 310 2.23 10.37 -8.51
C TYR A 310 3.03 9.08 -8.32
N VAL A 311 4.36 9.19 -8.40
CA VAL A 311 5.29 8.09 -8.17
C VAL A 311 5.21 7.57 -6.72
N GLY A 312 5.42 6.27 -6.52
CA GLY A 312 5.48 5.67 -5.17
C GLY A 312 6.53 6.37 -4.29
N GLY A 313 6.14 6.79 -3.09
CA GLY A 313 7.06 7.47 -2.16
C GLY A 313 7.41 8.92 -2.53
N ARG A 314 6.69 9.53 -3.47
CA ARG A 314 6.92 10.90 -3.97
C ARG A 314 6.95 11.95 -2.86
N TYR A 315 6.09 11.80 -1.86
CA TYR A 315 6.01 12.71 -0.72
C TYR A 315 6.07 11.96 0.61
N SER A 316 6.80 12.48 1.58
CA SER A 316 6.85 11.93 2.94
C SER A 316 7.06 13.02 3.98
N GLY A 317 6.58 12.77 5.20
CA GLY A 317 6.49 13.75 6.28
C GLY A 317 6.43 13.05 7.63
N ALA A 318 6.60 13.78 8.73
CA ALA A 318 6.27 13.25 10.05
C ALA A 318 4.76 12.99 10.18
N HIS A 319 3.96 13.81 9.51
CA HIS A 319 2.51 13.70 9.43
C HIS A 319 2.08 13.59 7.97
N VAL A 320 1.25 12.60 7.67
CA VAL A 320 0.67 12.37 6.35
C VAL A 320 -0.84 12.22 6.50
N GLU A 321 -1.59 12.88 5.63
CA GLU A 321 -3.04 12.69 5.56
C GLU A 321 -3.47 12.60 4.09
N SER A 322 -4.39 11.68 3.79
CA SER A 322 -5.01 11.58 2.48
C SER A 322 -6.49 11.26 2.59
N ARG A 323 -7.25 11.72 1.59
CA ARG A 323 -8.68 11.50 1.47
C ARG A 323 -9.00 11.14 0.03
N GLY A 324 -9.81 10.12 -0.15
CA GLY A 324 -10.18 9.61 -1.47
C GLY A 324 -11.67 9.35 -1.57
N ALA A 325 -12.21 9.53 -2.77
CA ALA A 325 -13.54 9.06 -3.15
C ALA A 325 -13.43 8.29 -4.46
N GLU A 326 -14.04 7.11 -4.53
CA GLU A 326 -14.09 6.27 -5.73
C GLU A 326 -15.53 5.80 -5.94
N PHE A 327 -16.14 6.19 -7.05
CA PHE A 327 -17.40 5.62 -7.51
C PHE A 327 -17.08 4.40 -8.38
N ARG A 328 -17.55 3.23 -7.94
CA ARG A 328 -17.44 1.93 -8.61
C ARG A 328 -18.77 1.60 -9.26
N TRP A 329 -18.84 1.83 -10.56
CA TRP A 329 -19.95 1.40 -11.39
C TRP A 329 -19.77 -0.06 -11.75
N ASN A 330 -20.51 -0.91 -11.06
CA ASN A 330 -20.56 -2.33 -11.38
C ASN A 330 -21.44 -2.50 -12.63
N LEU A 331 -20.92 -3.18 -13.65
CA LEU A 331 -21.61 -3.42 -14.93
C LEU A 331 -22.23 -4.81 -15.02
N SER A 332 -21.82 -5.73 -14.15
CA SER A 332 -22.42 -7.05 -14.00
C SER A 332 -22.43 -7.45 -12.53
N ASP A 333 -23.47 -8.18 -12.14
CA ASP A 333 -23.56 -8.95 -10.87
C ASP A 333 -23.47 -10.46 -11.18
N GLU A 334 -22.71 -10.79 -12.22
CA GLU A 334 -22.60 -12.15 -12.72
C GLU A 334 -21.62 -12.93 -11.85
N LYS A 335 -22.12 -13.95 -11.15
CA LYS A 335 -21.32 -15.07 -10.60
C LYS A 335 -21.19 -16.15 -11.67
N THR A 336 -20.52 -15.83 -12.76
CA THR A 336 -20.29 -16.80 -13.85
C THR A 336 -19.07 -17.63 -13.52
N ALA A 337 -19.29 -18.89 -13.17
CA ALA A 337 -18.24 -19.89 -13.16
C ALA A 337 -17.65 -19.99 -14.56
N PHE A 338 -16.33 -19.95 -14.67
CA PHE A 338 -15.63 -20.20 -15.91
C PHE A 338 -14.54 -21.24 -15.67
N ASP A 339 -14.48 -22.20 -16.58
CA ASP A 339 -13.50 -23.29 -16.59
C ASP A 339 -12.76 -23.19 -17.91
N TRP A 340 -11.72 -22.37 -17.93
CA TRP A 340 -10.76 -22.31 -19.02
C TRP A 340 -9.55 -23.15 -18.63
N TYR A 341 -8.82 -23.70 -19.60
CA TYR A 341 -7.68 -24.61 -19.38
C TYR A 341 -6.63 -24.11 -18.36
N PHE A 342 -6.58 -22.81 -18.09
CA PHE A 342 -5.63 -22.12 -17.21
C PHE A 342 -6.29 -21.42 -16.00
N ILE A 343 -7.62 -21.34 -15.94
CA ILE A 343 -8.33 -20.66 -14.84
C ILE A 343 -9.64 -21.37 -14.55
N LYS A 344 -9.80 -21.83 -13.31
CA LYS A 344 -11.10 -22.26 -12.78
C LYS A 344 -11.46 -21.39 -11.60
N ASP A 345 -12.25 -20.36 -11.89
CA ASP A 345 -12.66 -19.36 -10.93
C ASP A 345 -14.07 -18.87 -11.27
N ILE A 346 -14.66 -18.09 -10.38
CA ILE A 346 -15.91 -17.40 -10.64
C ILE A 346 -15.56 -15.92 -10.81
N ARG A 347 -15.79 -15.38 -12.01
CA ARG A 347 -15.76 -13.93 -12.19
C ARG A 347 -16.95 -13.42 -11.41
N THR A 348 -16.74 -12.50 -10.48
CA THR A 348 -17.79 -11.95 -9.62
C THR A 348 -18.23 -10.57 -10.07
N GLY A 349 -17.43 -9.86 -10.87
CA GLY A 349 -17.87 -8.59 -11.44
C GLY A 349 -16.86 -7.94 -12.41
N PHE A 350 -17.40 -7.05 -13.25
CA PHE A 350 -16.62 -6.05 -13.97
C PHE A 350 -17.05 -4.66 -13.51
N GLN A 351 -16.08 -3.81 -13.17
CA GLN A 351 -16.34 -2.48 -12.64
C GLN A 351 -15.64 -1.40 -13.46
N LEU A 352 -16.32 -0.30 -13.72
CA LEU A 352 -15.69 0.98 -14.05
C LEU A 352 -15.58 1.80 -12.78
N ALA A 353 -14.43 2.41 -12.53
CA ALA A 353 -14.25 3.27 -11.39
C ALA A 353 -13.83 4.68 -11.78
N PHE A 354 -14.36 5.65 -11.06
CA PHE A 354 -14.05 7.08 -11.20
C PHE A 354 -13.61 7.57 -9.83
N PHE A 355 -12.43 8.16 -9.74
CA PHE A 355 -11.86 8.53 -8.46
C PHE A 355 -11.31 9.95 -8.42
N TYR A 356 -11.30 10.49 -7.20
CA TYR A 356 -10.67 11.75 -6.83
C TYR A 356 -9.99 11.58 -5.47
N GLU A 357 -8.76 12.05 -5.37
CA GLU A 357 -7.90 11.89 -4.21
C GLU A 357 -7.21 13.21 -3.90
N GLU A 358 -7.05 13.50 -2.61
CA GLU A 358 -6.23 14.58 -2.09
C GLU A 358 -5.28 14.04 -1.05
N GLY A 359 -4.08 14.62 -0.98
CA GLY A 359 -3.10 14.25 0.03
C GLY A 359 -2.17 15.38 0.39
N THR A 360 -1.62 15.31 1.60
CA THR A 360 -0.73 16.30 2.18
C THR A 360 0.27 15.61 3.11
N VAL A 361 1.50 16.15 3.15
CA VAL A 361 2.53 15.76 4.12
C VAL A 361 3.06 17.02 4.80
N ALA A 362 3.42 16.90 6.08
CA ALA A 362 3.98 18.00 6.85
C ALA A 362 4.90 17.49 7.97
N ASP A 363 5.79 18.36 8.44
CA ASP A 363 6.62 18.10 9.62
C ASP A 363 5.88 18.37 10.93
N LYS A 364 4.87 19.25 10.91
CA LYS A 364 3.98 19.51 12.03
C LYS A 364 2.53 19.25 11.65
N ALA A 365 1.76 18.65 12.56
CA ALA A 365 0.35 18.39 12.35
C ALA A 365 -0.48 19.66 12.04
N SER A 366 -0.11 20.82 12.59
CA SER A 366 -0.77 22.11 12.32
C SER A 366 -0.54 22.65 10.89
N GLU A 367 0.41 22.07 10.16
CA GLU A 367 0.76 22.46 8.80
C GLU A 367 0.12 21.55 7.74
N LEU A 368 -0.54 20.46 8.16
CA LEU A 368 -1.32 19.62 7.25
C LEU A 368 -2.37 20.47 6.50
N TRP A 369 -2.56 20.16 5.23
CA TRP A 369 -3.50 20.82 4.31
C TRP A 369 -3.18 22.27 3.94
N GLN A 370 -2.07 22.86 4.43
CA GLN A 370 -1.58 24.14 3.92
C GLN A 370 -1.06 23.98 2.49
N GLU A 371 -0.38 22.87 2.22
CA GLU A 371 0.00 22.43 0.87
C GLU A 371 -0.58 21.04 0.60
N LYS A 372 -1.24 20.87 -0.54
CA LYS A 372 -1.82 19.58 -0.95
C LYS A 372 -1.57 19.27 -2.42
N ARG A 373 -1.76 18.01 -2.76
CA ARG A 373 -1.77 17.50 -4.14
C ARG A 373 -3.07 16.73 -4.38
N THR A 374 -3.47 16.69 -5.63
CA THR A 374 -4.72 16.07 -6.06
C THR A 374 -4.45 15.09 -7.19
N SER A 375 -5.22 14.02 -7.24
CA SER A 375 -5.17 13.00 -8.28
C SER A 375 -6.61 12.64 -8.66
N ALA A 376 -6.93 12.66 -9.94
CA ALA A 376 -8.24 12.28 -10.46
C ALA A 376 -8.07 11.33 -11.63
N GLY A 377 -8.97 10.36 -11.75
CA GLY A 377 -8.82 9.37 -12.80
C GLY A 377 -9.98 8.42 -12.96
N VAL A 378 -9.77 7.49 -13.88
CA VAL A 378 -10.70 6.42 -14.24
C VAL A 378 -9.97 5.10 -14.24
N GLY A 379 -10.70 4.00 -14.07
CA GLY A 379 -10.12 2.70 -14.26
C GLY A 379 -11.13 1.59 -14.41
N THR A 380 -10.63 0.39 -14.67
CA THR A 380 -11.42 -0.84 -14.77
C THR A 380 -11.00 -1.82 -13.68
N ARG A 381 -11.93 -2.65 -13.21
CA ARG A 381 -11.65 -3.77 -12.31
C ARG A 381 -12.28 -5.05 -12.84
N VAL A 382 -11.52 -6.13 -12.81
CA VAL A 382 -12.04 -7.49 -12.94
C VAL A 382 -11.92 -8.14 -11.56
N VAL A 383 -13.05 -8.50 -10.96
CA VAL A 383 -13.11 -9.10 -9.63
C VAL A 383 -13.36 -10.59 -9.78
N THR A 384 -12.57 -11.39 -9.05
CA THR A 384 -12.69 -12.85 -9.00
C THR A 384 -13.13 -13.32 -7.63
N SER A 385 -13.71 -14.52 -7.55
CA SER A 385 -14.14 -15.13 -6.29
C SER A 385 -12.98 -15.56 -5.40
N SER A 386 -11.84 -15.88 -6.02
CA SER A 386 -10.56 -16.12 -5.33
C SER A 386 -9.98 -14.88 -4.63
N GLY A 387 -10.65 -13.73 -4.75
CA GLY A 387 -10.29 -12.50 -4.06
C GLY A 387 -9.30 -11.60 -4.82
N PHE A 388 -9.00 -11.91 -6.09
CA PHE A 388 -8.16 -11.04 -6.92
C PHE A 388 -8.97 -9.96 -7.61
N VAL A 389 -8.40 -8.75 -7.60
CA VAL A 389 -8.96 -7.58 -8.27
C VAL A 389 -7.93 -7.08 -9.26
N TYR A 390 -8.15 -7.29 -10.54
CA TYR A 390 -7.27 -6.79 -11.60
C TYR A 390 -7.59 -5.34 -11.87
N ARG A 391 -6.64 -4.46 -11.60
CA ARG A 391 -6.82 -3.02 -11.67
C ARG A 391 -6.01 -2.43 -12.82
N LEU A 392 -6.70 -1.72 -13.70
CA LEU A 392 -6.11 -0.79 -14.67
C LEU A 392 -6.64 0.59 -14.33
N ASP A 393 -5.76 1.51 -13.91
CA ASP A 393 -6.11 2.90 -13.64
C ASP A 393 -5.35 3.83 -14.57
N PHE A 394 -6.02 4.88 -15.02
CA PHE A 394 -5.43 6.07 -15.62
C PHE A 394 -5.73 7.27 -14.72
N ALA A 395 -4.68 7.85 -14.14
CA ALA A 395 -4.77 8.95 -13.20
C ALA A 395 -4.06 10.20 -13.76
N THR A 396 -4.55 11.38 -13.38
CA THR A 396 -3.96 12.68 -13.74
C THR A 396 -3.89 13.57 -12.51
N GLY A 397 -2.81 14.35 -12.41
CA GLY A 397 -2.58 15.30 -11.33
C GLY A 397 -1.64 16.43 -11.77
N GLN A 398 -1.14 17.19 -10.80
CA GLN A 398 -0.28 18.35 -11.04
C GLN A 398 1.05 17.98 -11.72
N GLU A 399 1.54 16.76 -11.53
CA GLU A 399 2.80 16.26 -12.11
C GLU A 399 2.60 15.43 -13.39
N GLY A 400 1.38 15.45 -13.96
CA GLY A 400 1.05 14.76 -15.21
C GLY A 400 0.17 13.52 -15.03
N GLY A 401 0.24 12.63 -16.02
CA GLY A 401 -0.56 11.41 -16.10
C GLY A 401 0.21 10.16 -15.69
N SER A 402 -0.49 9.18 -15.14
CA SER A 402 0.05 7.89 -14.71
C SER A 402 -0.90 6.76 -15.10
N THR A 403 -0.34 5.65 -15.58
CA THR A 403 -1.07 4.41 -15.82
C THR A 403 -0.61 3.38 -14.80
N ILE A 404 -1.55 2.71 -14.15
CA ILE A 404 -1.27 1.66 -13.17
C ILE A 404 -1.91 0.37 -13.65
N ILE A 405 -1.14 -0.70 -13.69
CA ILE A 405 -1.65 -2.06 -13.88
C ILE A 405 -1.12 -2.90 -12.72
N ILE A 406 -2.02 -3.37 -11.87
CA ILE A 406 -1.69 -4.15 -10.66
C ILE A 406 -2.89 -5.00 -10.22
N PHE A 407 -2.67 -5.90 -9.27
CA PHE A 407 -3.74 -6.58 -8.54
C PHE A 407 -4.01 -5.87 -7.21
N ASP A 408 -5.23 -6.03 -6.66
CA ASP A 408 -5.77 -5.41 -5.43
C ASP A 408 -6.54 -4.08 -5.65
N TYR A 409 -7.44 -3.78 -4.72
CA TYR A 409 -8.11 -2.48 -4.61
C TYR A 409 -7.15 -1.41 -4.08
N PRO A 410 -7.38 -0.11 -4.39
CA PRO A 410 -6.64 0.96 -3.76
C PRO A 410 -7.04 1.08 -2.29
N TRP A 411 -6.17 1.72 -1.51
CA TRP A 411 -6.31 1.87 -0.06
C TRP A 411 -6.26 0.53 0.68
N GLY A 412 -5.71 -0.49 0.00
CA GLY A 412 -5.58 -1.87 0.45
C GLY A 412 -4.61 -2.03 1.61
N THR A 413 -4.50 -3.26 2.08
CA THR A 413 -3.90 -3.60 3.37
C THR A 413 -2.60 -4.41 3.26
N PHE A 414 -2.19 -4.79 2.05
CA PHE A 414 -0.95 -5.54 1.87
C PHE A 414 0.24 -4.67 2.29
N GLY A 415 0.79 -4.95 3.48
CA GLY A 415 1.98 -4.32 4.03
C GLY A 415 1.76 -3.09 4.93
N GLN A 416 0.56 -2.85 5.48
CA GLN A 416 0.33 -1.83 6.52
C GLN A 416 0.52 -2.35 7.95
#